data_AF-A0A2V7CGN5-F1
#
_entry.id   AF-A0A2V7CGN5-F1
#
_cell.length_a   1.000
_cell.length_b   1.000
_cell.length_c   1.000
_cell.angle_alpha   90.00
_cell.angle_beta   90.00
_cell.angle_gamma   90.00
#
_symmetry.space_group_name_H-M   'P 1'
#
loop_
_entity.id
_entity.type
_entity.pdbx_description
1 polymer ?
#
loop_
_entity_poly.entity_id
_entity_poly.type
_entity_poly.pdbx_seq_one_letter_code
_entity_poly.pdbx_strand_id
1 'polypeptide(L)'
;MRVLVSLAAASLVAIIVASPVAARTVRMETVVALGDRSEPSIKQALQEAFETSLRGAVAMGFSRMRVSGARVLPDSVVLATIATDEDEADDDQDLDQGTLRESLRKTM
;
A
#
# COMPACT_ATOMS: atom_id res chain seq x y z
N MET A 1 -51.39 -2.34 4.38
CA MET A 1 -50.65 -1.13 3.93
C MET A 1 -49.51 -0.75 4.88
N ARG A 2 -49.73 -0.65 6.20
CA ARG A 2 -48.68 -0.30 7.20
C ARG A 2 -47.48 -1.25 7.24
N VAL A 3 -47.72 -2.54 7.04
CA VAL A 3 -46.69 -3.60 7.07
C VAL A 3 -45.76 -3.53 5.86
N LEU A 4 -46.29 -3.16 4.69
CA LEU A 4 -45.51 -2.99 3.45
C LEU A 4 -44.62 -1.74 3.52
N VAL A 5 -45.12 -0.66 4.13
CA VAL A 5 -44.34 0.58 4.37
C VAL A 5 -43.21 0.32 5.36
N SER A 6 -43.45 -0.49 6.41
CA SER A 6 -42.42 -0.89 7.37
C SER A 6 -41.32 -1.74 6.73
N LEU A 7 -41.68 -2.65 5.82
CA LEU A 7 -40.71 -3.51 5.13
C LEU A 7 -39.84 -2.72 4.15
N ALA A 8 -40.44 -1.77 3.43
CA ALA A 8 -39.72 -0.86 2.53
C ALA A 8 -38.78 0.10 3.27
N ALA A 9 -39.18 0.58 4.45
CA ALA A 9 -38.31 1.39 5.30
C ALA A 9 -37.12 0.59 5.84
N ALA A 10 -37.33 -0.66 6.23
CA ALA A 10 -36.25 -1.54 6.72
C ALA A 10 -35.25 -1.91 5.61
N SER A 11 -35.70 -2.15 4.37
CA SER A 11 -34.81 -2.41 3.25
C SER A 11 -33.97 -1.20 2.86
N LEU A 12 -34.51 0.01 2.99
CA LEU A 12 -33.79 1.25 2.66
C LEU A 12 -32.64 1.53 3.65
N VAL A 13 -32.82 1.20 4.94
CA VAL A 13 -31.77 1.36 5.96
C VAL A 13 -30.63 0.34 5.76
N ALA A 14 -30.93 -0.87 5.30
CA ALA A 14 -29.93 -1.92 5.08
C ALA A 14 -28.93 -1.59 3.95
N ILE A 15 -29.32 -0.77 2.98
CA ILE A 15 -28.46 -0.43 1.82
C ILE A 15 -27.37 0.60 2.19
N ILE A 16 -27.57 1.40 3.24
CA ILE A 16 -26.64 2.49 3.60
C ILE A 16 -25.34 1.96 4.26
N VAL A 17 -25.37 0.79 4.88
CA VAL A 17 -24.22 0.26 5.64
C VAL A 17 -23.18 -0.46 4.75
N ALA A 18 -23.53 -0.77 3.49
CA ALA A 18 -22.64 -1.45 2.56
C ALA A 18 -21.88 -0.48 1.64
N SER A 19 -21.43 0.67 2.15
CA SER A 19 -20.43 1.44 1.41
C SER A 19 -19.11 0.66 1.48
N PRO A 20 -18.55 0.17 0.35
CA PRO A 20 -17.21 -0.36 0.37
C PRO A 20 -16.30 0.76 0.89
N VAL A 21 -15.59 0.51 1.99
CA VAL A 21 -14.51 1.39 2.40
C VAL A 21 -13.46 1.24 1.31
N ALA A 22 -13.52 2.09 0.29
CA ALA A 22 -12.56 2.07 -0.79
C ALA A 22 -11.22 2.48 -0.16
N ALA A 23 -10.31 1.52 -0.04
CA ALA A 23 -8.95 1.75 0.46
C ALA A 23 -8.35 2.94 -0.29
N ARG A 24 -7.97 3.98 0.45
CA ARG A 24 -7.37 5.16 -0.16
C ARG A 24 -5.93 4.80 -0.44
N THR A 25 -5.62 4.60 -1.72
CA THR A 25 -4.24 4.40 -2.18
C THR A 25 -3.77 5.63 -2.93
N VAL A 26 -2.62 6.18 -2.54
CA VAL A 26 -1.98 7.32 -3.23
C VAL A 26 -0.57 6.95 -3.65
N ARG A 27 -0.24 7.25 -4.90
CA ARG A 27 1.12 7.17 -5.43
C ARG A 27 1.79 8.53 -5.30
N MET A 28 2.94 8.56 -4.65
CA MET A 28 3.75 9.76 -4.43
C MET A 28 5.08 9.62 -5.16
N GLU A 29 5.57 10.72 -5.72
CA GLU A 29 6.91 10.80 -6.30
C GLU A 29 7.65 11.97 -5.64
N THR A 30 8.79 11.66 -5.03
CA THR A 30 9.63 12.64 -4.34
C THR A 30 10.96 12.76 -5.06
N VAL A 31 11.33 13.99 -5.39
CA VAL A 31 12.56 14.32 -6.13
C VAL A 31 13.48 15.12 -5.22
N VAL A 32 14.71 14.64 -5.04
CA VAL A 32 15.76 15.31 -4.27
C VAL A 32 16.95 15.55 -5.18
N ALA A 33 17.46 16.79 -5.20
CA ALA A 33 18.62 17.15 -5.99
C ALA A 33 19.91 16.53 -5.41
N LEU A 34 20.83 16.14 -6.29
CA LEU A 34 22.15 15.62 -5.92
C LEU A 34 23.20 16.71 -6.08
N GLY A 35 23.98 16.96 -5.02
CA GLY A 35 25.16 17.82 -5.11
C GLY A 35 26.31 17.17 -5.89
N ASP A 36 26.43 15.85 -5.78
CA ASP A 36 27.41 15.03 -6.49
C ASP A 36 26.92 13.57 -6.59
N ARG A 37 27.59 12.78 -7.45
CA ARG A 37 27.23 11.37 -7.72
C ARG A 37 28.03 10.36 -6.88
N SER A 38 28.60 10.78 -5.76
CA SER A 38 29.19 9.84 -4.83
C SER A 38 28.11 8.99 -4.17
N GLU A 39 28.48 7.76 -3.83
CA GLU A 39 27.63 6.84 -3.09
C GLU A 39 27.03 7.45 -1.79
N PRO A 40 27.80 8.17 -0.94
CA PRO A 40 27.21 8.79 0.24
C PRO A 40 26.17 9.87 -0.09
N SER A 41 26.39 10.69 -1.11
CA SER A 41 25.42 11.71 -1.55
C SER A 41 24.13 11.08 -2.07
N ILE A 42 24.23 9.98 -2.84
CA ILE A 42 23.05 9.23 -3.30
C ILE A 42 22.28 8.64 -2.13
N LYS A 43 22.97 8.03 -1.16
CA LYS A 43 22.34 7.44 0.03
C LYS A 43 21.62 8.49 0.87
N GLN A 44 22.25 9.65 1.07
CA GLN A 44 21.65 10.77 1.79
C GLN A 44 20.40 11.29 1.07
N ALA A 45 20.48 11.52 -0.24
CA ALA A 45 19.34 11.99 -1.03
C ALA A 45 18.18 10.99 -1.02
N LEU A 46 18.47 9.69 -1.06
CA LEU A 46 17.44 8.65 -0.97
C LEU A 46 16.76 8.63 0.41
N GLN A 47 17.54 8.80 1.49
CA GLN A 47 17.00 8.92 2.85
C GLN A 47 16.11 10.15 3.00
N GLU A 48 16.56 11.30 2.50
CA GLU A 48 15.79 12.55 2.52
C GLU A 48 14.49 12.42 1.72
N ALA A 49 14.54 11.79 0.54
CA ALA A 49 13.37 11.52 -0.28
C ALA A 49 12.37 10.62 0.46
N PHE A 50 12.86 9.60 1.17
CA PHE A 50 12.03 8.69 1.95
C PHE A 50 11.37 9.38 3.14
N GLU A 51 12.12 10.15 3.93
CA GLU A 51 11.58 10.91 5.06
C GLU A 51 10.52 11.92 4.62
N THR A 52 10.73 12.57 3.47
CA THR A 52 9.78 13.52 2.88
C THR A 52 8.50 12.81 2.44
N SER A 53 8.61 11.69 1.71
CA SER A 53 7.46 10.86 1.33
C SER A 53 6.69 10.37 2.56
N LEU A 54 7.38 9.88 3.58
CA LEU A 54 6.77 9.38 4.81
C LEU A 54 6.00 10.47 5.52
N ARG A 55 6.58 11.66 5.67
CA ARG A 55 5.92 12.81 6.30
C ARG A 55 4.67 13.21 5.52
N GLY A 56 4.73 13.21 4.19
CA GLY A 56 3.57 13.47 3.35
C GLY A 56 2.48 12.43 3.53
N ALA A 57 2.84 11.14 3.57
CA ALA A 57 1.89 10.05 3.78
C ALA A 57 1.17 10.16 5.14
N VAL A 58 1.93 10.40 6.22
CA VAL A 58 1.38 10.59 7.57
C VAL A 58 0.49 11.83 7.65
N ALA A 59 0.89 12.95 7.03
CA ALA A 59 0.09 14.17 6.99
C ALA A 59 -1.24 13.98 6.24
N MET A 60 -1.29 13.05 5.29
CA MET A 60 -2.51 12.67 4.57
C MET A 60 -3.35 11.60 5.29
N GLY A 61 -2.88 11.08 6.42
CA GLY A 61 -3.59 10.09 7.23
C GLY A 61 -3.40 8.64 6.77
N PHE A 62 -2.40 8.36 5.93
CA PHE A 62 -2.07 6.97 5.56
C PHE A 62 -1.28 6.29 6.68
N SER A 63 -1.68 5.07 7.03
CA SER A 63 -1.06 4.26 8.08
C SER A 63 0.10 3.40 7.55
N ARG A 64 0.12 3.10 6.25
CA ARG A 64 1.15 2.28 5.60
C ARG A 64 1.73 2.99 4.39
N MET A 65 3.02 2.74 4.15
CA MET A 65 3.73 3.24 2.98
C MET A 65 4.73 2.19 2.50
N ARG A 66 4.76 1.93 1.20
CA ARG A 66 5.74 1.06 0.54
C ARG A 66 6.49 1.78 -0.58
N VAL A 67 7.73 1.37 -0.81
CA VAL A 67 8.52 1.88 -1.93
C VAL A 67 8.12 1.11 -3.20
N SER A 68 7.67 1.83 -4.22
CA SER A 68 7.34 1.26 -5.53
C SER A 68 8.52 1.30 -6.50
N GLY A 69 9.49 2.18 -6.27
CA GLY A 69 10.71 2.24 -7.05
C GLY A 69 11.60 3.42 -6.68
N ALA A 70 12.87 3.32 -7.03
CA ALA A 70 13.84 4.40 -6.89
C ALA A 70 14.67 4.51 -8.16
N ARG A 71 14.98 5.74 -8.59
CA ARG A 71 15.81 6.02 -9.76
C ARG A 71 16.81 7.12 -9.44
N VAL A 72 18.04 6.92 -9.86
CA VAL A 72 19.08 7.94 -9.80
C VAL A 72 19.22 8.55 -11.20
N LEU A 73 18.99 9.84 -11.29
CA LEU A 73 19.20 10.68 -12.47
C LEU A 73 20.56 11.38 -12.36
N PRO A 74 21.03 12.07 -13.41
CA PRO A 74 22.34 12.73 -13.39
C PRO A 74 22.53 13.75 -12.26
N ASP A 75 21.44 14.41 -11.85
CA ASP A 75 21.40 15.54 -10.92
C ASP A 75 20.37 15.36 -9.79
N SER A 76 19.71 14.20 -9.70
CA SER A 76 18.65 13.99 -8.71
C SER A 76 18.39 12.50 -8.41
N VAL A 77 17.73 12.25 -7.29
CA VAL A 77 17.13 10.96 -6.94
C VAL A 77 15.61 11.13 -6.96
N VAL A 78 14.93 10.19 -7.63
CA VAL A 78 13.47 10.10 -7.66
C VAL A 78 13.05 8.86 -6.90
N LEU A 79 12.27 9.04 -5.85
CA LEU A 79 11.67 7.96 -5.06
C LEU A 79 10.16 7.92 -5.31
N ALA A 80 9.67 6.78 -5.81
CA ALA A 80 8.25 6.51 -5.95
C ALA A 80 7.76 5.65 -4.78
N THR A 81 6.75 6.13 -4.06
CA THR A 81 6.10 5.43 -2.95
C THR A 81 4.61 5.27 -3.18
N ILE A 82 4.02 4.29 -2.52
CA ILE A 82 2.57 4.07 -2.47
C ILE A 82 2.17 4.09 -1.00
N ALA A 83 1.25 4.96 -0.64
CA ALA A 83 0.68 5.05 0.70
C ALA A 83 -0.75 4.50 0.68
N THR A 84 -1.11 3.74 1.71
CA THR A 84 -2.45 3.15 1.88
C THR A 84 -2.92 3.28 3.33
N ASP A 85 -4.23 3.41 3.53
CA ASP A 85 -4.89 3.42 4.85
C ASP A 85 -5.51 2.06 5.21
N GLU A 86 -5.36 1.06 4.34
CA GLU A 86 -5.81 -0.30 4.60
C GLU A 86 -4.93 -0.98 5.67
N ASP A 87 -5.61 -1.71 6.56
CA ASP A 87 -4.95 -2.78 7.27
C ASP A 87 -4.86 -3.98 6.33
N GLU A 88 -3.67 -4.35 5.82
CA GLU A 88 -3.50 -5.66 5.15
C GLU A 88 -4.05 -6.69 6.13
N ALA A 89 -5.16 -7.35 5.76
CA ALA A 89 -5.30 -8.74 6.12
C ALA A 89 -4.05 -9.40 5.56
N ASP A 90 -3.22 -9.99 6.42
CA ASP A 90 -2.10 -10.83 6.03
C ASP A 90 -2.63 -11.92 5.10
N ASP A 91 -2.71 -11.62 3.81
CA ASP A 91 -2.55 -12.56 2.72
C ASP A 91 -1.04 -12.75 2.54
N ASP A 92 -0.37 -13.10 3.64
CA ASP A 92 0.70 -14.08 3.59
C ASP A 92 0.04 -15.32 2.99
N GLN A 93 0.02 -15.38 1.66
CA GLN A 93 -0.13 -16.62 0.93
C GLN A 93 1.04 -17.49 1.36
N ASP A 94 0.82 -18.19 2.47
CA ASP A 94 1.54 -19.35 2.91
C ASP A 94 1.78 -20.16 1.65
N LEU A 95 3.04 -20.10 1.21
CA LEU A 95 3.59 -20.93 0.18
C LEU A 95 3.08 -22.33 0.45
N ASP A 96 2.36 -22.89 -0.52
CA ASP A 96 1.90 -24.26 -0.57
C ASP A 96 3.09 -25.23 -0.33
N GLN A 97 3.42 -25.42 0.95
CA GLN A 97 4.38 -26.42 1.45
C GLN A 97 3.68 -27.76 1.72
N GLY A 98 2.38 -27.87 1.38
CA GLY A 98 1.63 -29.12 1.39
C GLY A 98 1.98 -30.00 0.21
N THR A 99 2.12 -29.42 -0.99
CA THR A 99 2.24 -30.21 -2.23
C THR A 99 3.63 -30.84 -2.45
N LEU A 100 4.70 -30.25 -1.90
CA LEU A 100 6.07 -30.80 -2.04
C LEU A 100 6.32 -32.06 -1.18
N ARG A 101 5.60 -32.23 -0.07
CA ARG A 101 5.77 -33.39 0.83
C ARG A 101 5.05 -34.63 0.33
N GLU A 102 4.01 -34.46 -0.49
CA GLU A 102 3.28 -35.59 -1.08
C GLU A 102 4.02 -36.20 -2.28
N SER A 103 4.75 -35.36 -3.05
CA SER A 103 5.54 -35.83 -4.20
C SER A 103 6.72 -36.71 -3.77
N LEU A 104 7.38 -36.39 -2.65
CA LEU A 104 8.51 -37.16 -2.11
C LEU A 104 8.13 -38.49 -1.46
N ARG A 105 6.85 -38.68 -1.07
CA ARG A 105 6.37 -39.96 -0.51
C ARG A 105 6.01 -40.99 -1.58
N LYS A 106 5.86 -40.56 -2.84
CA LYS A 106 5.46 -41.44 -3.95
C LYS A 106 6.65 -42.04 -4.72
N THR A 107 7.88 -41.75 -4.28
CA THR A 107 9.13 -42.19 -4.94
C THR A 107 9.99 -43.11 -4.05
N MET A 108 9.43 -43.66 -2.97
CA MET A 108 10.02 -44.80 -2.25
C MET A 108 9.01 -45.93 -2.12
#